data_AF-A0A956L212-F1
#
_entry.id   AF-A0A956L212-F1
#
_cell.length_a   1.000
_cell.length_b   1.000
_cell.length_c   1.000
_cell.angle_alpha   90.00
_cell.angle_beta   90.00
_cell.angle_gamma   90.00
#
_symmetry.space_group_name_H-M   'P 1'
#
loop_
_entity.id
_entity.type
_entity.pdbx_description
1 polymer ?
#
loop_
_entity_poly.entity_id
_entity_poly.type
_entity_poly.pdbx_seq_one_letter_code
_entity_poly.pdbx_strand_id
1 'polypeptide(L)'
;MRTTPGLQWIMVASALALGACGDDLPDGLGDSSGTTGGASDSGSTSSGSTSFASLDDTGTSTGGDDGIDQFPGLSAPVEILIDDRGIPHIYGEIDPDVLYASGYQMATDRLFQMDLMRRRALGRQAEILGPDLVGQDQVSRVFDLHRWGAANVERLRSDDPEAYRRLVAWLAGVNDRIAEVNAGEVPLPYGFAETDSMPEPWTLAEHSAIAKLLMLGNSNSLEREILATIVQRNFPEAWGRIELARPAFNVSTMPPDELPAPAPFRSSLRQPAPAPIPAPPQGPPEGL
;
A
#
# COMPACT_ATOMS: atom_id res chain seq x y z
N MET A 1 12.96 18.90 25.22
CA MET A 1 12.16 18.76 23.98
C MET A 1 12.96 17.92 23.00
N ARG A 2 12.69 16.60 22.96
CA ARG A 2 13.29 15.69 21.98
C ARG A 2 12.23 15.44 20.90
N THR A 3 12.59 15.74 19.66
CA THR A 3 11.82 15.44 18.45
C THR A 3 11.99 13.95 18.12
N THR A 4 10.88 13.24 17.98
CA THR A 4 10.86 11.83 17.56
C THR A 4 10.82 11.76 16.02
N PRO A 5 11.78 11.11 15.34
CA PRO A 5 11.68 10.87 13.92
C PRO A 5 11.09 9.47 13.62
N GLY A 6 10.19 9.41 12.63
CA GLY A 6 10.14 8.33 11.64
C GLY A 6 9.36 7.05 11.99
N LEU A 7 8.03 7.12 11.99
CA LEU A 7 7.11 5.95 11.95
C LEU A 7 6.90 5.39 10.52
N GLN A 8 7.76 5.74 9.55
CA GLN A 8 7.47 5.60 8.12
C GLN A 8 7.87 4.25 7.49
N TRP A 9 8.57 3.37 8.19
CA TRP A 9 9.24 2.21 7.55
C TRP A 9 8.59 0.83 7.72
N ILE A 10 7.48 0.67 8.45
CA ILE A 10 6.92 -0.68 8.74
C ILE A 10 5.75 -1.09 7.82
N MET A 11 5.27 -0.22 6.92
CA MET A 11 3.96 -0.40 6.25
C MET A 11 3.95 -1.11 4.89
N VAL A 12 5.08 -1.69 4.43
CA VAL A 12 5.20 -2.13 3.02
C VAL A 12 4.74 -3.56 2.75
N ALA A 13 4.59 -4.44 3.76
CA ALA A 13 4.45 -5.88 3.49
C ALA A 13 3.07 -6.34 2.96
N SER A 14 1.94 -5.77 3.41
CA SER A 14 0.62 -6.35 3.08
C SER A 14 -0.07 -5.73 1.86
N ALA A 15 0.28 -4.52 1.44
CA ALA A 15 -0.30 -3.90 0.24
C ALA A 15 0.33 -4.40 -1.07
N LEU A 16 1.51 -5.02 -1.01
CA LEU A 16 2.22 -5.56 -2.18
C LEU A 16 1.89 -7.04 -2.48
N ALA A 17 1.26 -7.77 -1.54
CA ALA A 17 0.97 -9.19 -1.73
C ALA A 17 -0.24 -9.49 -2.65
N LEU A 18 -1.01 -8.48 -3.07
CA LEU A 18 -2.16 -8.65 -3.99
C LEU A 18 -1.94 -8.06 -5.39
N GLY A 19 -0.68 -7.79 -5.78
CA GLY A 19 -0.33 -7.30 -7.12
C GLY A 19 0.92 -7.99 -7.65
N ALA A 20 0.86 -9.32 -7.78
CA ALA A 20 1.94 -10.11 -8.37
C ALA A 20 2.03 -9.88 -9.89
N CYS A 21 3.29 -9.72 -10.32
CA CYS A 21 3.89 -10.34 -11.50
C CYS A 21 3.04 -10.39 -12.78
N GLY A 22 3.31 -9.41 -13.66
CA GLY A 22 3.28 -9.66 -15.10
C GLY A 22 4.69 -10.03 -15.53
N ASP A 23 4.83 -11.19 -16.16
CA ASP A 23 6.03 -11.69 -16.83
C ASP A 23 6.57 -10.65 -17.82
N ASP A 24 7.85 -10.26 -17.67
CA ASP A 24 8.79 -9.92 -18.75
C ASP A 24 10.06 -9.30 -18.15
N LEU A 25 11.07 -10.14 -17.88
CA LEU A 25 12.45 -9.68 -17.77
C LEU A 25 13.37 -10.60 -18.61
N PRO A 26 14.22 -10.03 -19.47
CA PRO A 26 15.05 -10.79 -20.39
C PRO A 26 16.21 -11.49 -19.69
N ASP A 27 16.49 -12.72 -20.15
CA ASP A 27 17.60 -13.56 -19.74
C ASP A 27 18.97 -12.88 -19.89
N GLY A 28 19.77 -13.00 -18.82
CA GLY A 28 21.21 -12.82 -18.88
C GLY A 28 21.74 -11.91 -17.78
N LEU A 29 22.40 -12.49 -16.79
CA LEU A 29 23.83 -12.28 -16.50
C LEU A 29 24.21 -12.90 -15.15
N GLY A 30 25.17 -13.84 -15.19
CA GLY A 30 26.30 -13.85 -14.24
C GLY A 30 26.14 -14.63 -12.93
N ASP A 31 26.52 -15.90 -12.99
CA ASP A 31 26.96 -16.72 -11.86
C ASP A 31 28.11 -16.06 -11.08
N SER A 32 28.02 -16.03 -9.74
CA SER A 32 29.20 -16.08 -8.87
C SER A 32 28.88 -16.71 -7.52
N SER A 33 29.24 -17.99 -7.44
CA SER A 33 29.53 -18.75 -6.22
C SER A 33 30.36 -17.99 -5.16
N GLY A 34 30.01 -18.21 -3.89
CA GLY A 34 30.76 -17.70 -2.73
C GLY A 34 30.31 -18.35 -1.42
N THR A 35 30.89 -19.50 -1.10
CA THR A 35 30.76 -20.25 0.16
C THR A 35 31.56 -19.62 1.31
N THR A 36 30.98 -19.54 2.51
CA THR A 36 31.60 -19.83 3.84
C THR A 36 30.48 -19.88 4.90
N GLY A 37 30.18 -21.01 5.55
CA GLY A 37 30.69 -21.38 6.90
C GLY A 37 30.01 -20.53 7.99
N GLY A 38 29.09 -21.01 8.84
CA GLY A 38 29.10 -22.23 9.63
C GLY A 38 29.38 -21.87 11.09
N ALA A 39 28.33 -21.64 11.89
CA ALA A 39 28.39 -21.68 13.37
C ALA A 39 26.98 -21.83 13.93
N SER A 40 26.69 -23.06 14.37
CA SER A 40 25.60 -23.43 15.26
C SER A 40 25.85 -22.87 16.65
N ASP A 41 24.83 -22.28 17.27
CA ASP A 41 24.73 -22.31 18.73
C ASP A 41 23.27 -22.45 19.15
N SER A 42 23.03 -23.47 19.98
CA SER A 42 21.73 -23.94 20.44
C SER A 42 21.35 -23.21 21.73
N GLY A 43 20.35 -22.35 21.65
CA GLY A 43 19.72 -21.73 22.82
C GLY A 43 18.23 -22.08 22.85
N SER A 44 17.85 -23.04 23.69
CA SER A 44 16.45 -23.37 23.96
C SER A 44 15.83 -22.28 24.85
N THR A 45 14.83 -21.54 24.36
CA THR A 45 13.94 -20.75 25.21
C THR A 45 12.56 -20.62 24.58
N SER A 46 11.56 -21.09 25.32
CA SER A 46 10.11 -21.07 25.14
C SER A 46 9.53 -20.16 24.03
N SER A 47 9.16 -20.75 22.90
CA SER A 47 8.22 -20.17 21.94
C SER A 47 6.79 -20.40 22.44
N GLY A 48 6.00 -19.33 22.54
CA GLY A 48 4.55 -19.46 22.70
C GLY A 48 3.96 -19.88 21.35
N SER A 49 3.58 -21.15 21.21
CA SER A 49 2.77 -21.61 20.07
C SER A 49 1.30 -21.42 20.42
N THR A 50 0.59 -20.59 19.66
CA THR A 50 -0.87 -20.59 19.69
C THR A 50 -1.35 -21.44 18.52
N SER A 51 -1.82 -22.65 18.83
CA SER A 51 -2.47 -23.53 17.87
C SER A 51 -3.97 -23.29 17.97
N PHE A 52 -4.60 -22.88 16.87
CA PHE A 52 -6.05 -22.87 16.76
C PHE A 52 -6.52 -24.25 16.30
N ALA A 53 -7.24 -24.96 17.15
CA ALA A 53 -8.03 -26.12 16.74
C ALA A 53 -9.37 -25.63 16.17
N SER A 54 -9.89 -26.35 15.17
CA SER A 54 -11.22 -26.17 14.56
C SER A 54 -12.25 -25.61 15.55
N LEU A 55 -12.74 -24.41 15.28
CA LEU A 55 -13.86 -23.81 16.01
C LEU A 55 -15.12 -24.56 15.61
N ASP A 56 -15.64 -25.43 16.49
CA ASP A 56 -16.91 -26.09 16.27
C ASP A 56 -18.08 -25.10 16.40
N ASP A 57 -18.84 -25.03 15.31
CA ASP A 57 -20.03 -24.23 15.04
C ASP A 57 -21.12 -24.32 16.13
N THR A 58 -21.53 -23.16 16.67
CA THR A 58 -22.90 -22.95 17.14
C THR A 58 -23.40 -21.56 16.74
N GLY A 59 -23.87 -21.42 15.50
CA GLY A 59 -24.53 -20.19 15.05
C GLY A 59 -25.30 -20.31 13.74
N THR A 60 -26.44 -21.00 13.77
CA THR A 60 -27.46 -21.08 12.69
C THR A 60 -27.55 -19.81 11.82
N SER A 61 -27.18 -19.89 10.53
CA SER A 61 -27.60 -18.93 9.50
C SER A 61 -28.43 -19.63 8.44
N THR A 62 -29.69 -19.22 8.33
CA THR A 62 -30.65 -19.63 7.32
C THR A 62 -30.21 -19.13 5.93
N GLY A 63 -30.16 -20.04 4.96
CA GLY A 63 -29.43 -19.88 3.71
C GLY A 63 -29.85 -18.75 2.76
N GLY A 64 -28.90 -18.37 1.91
CA GLY A 64 -29.10 -17.55 0.72
C GLY A 64 -27.78 -17.06 0.12
N ASP A 65 -27.28 -17.78 -0.89
CA ASP A 65 -26.07 -17.49 -1.71
C ASP A 65 -24.72 -17.65 -0.99
N ASP A 66 -24.56 -18.81 -0.34
CA ASP A 66 -23.44 -19.08 0.56
C ASP A 66 -22.24 -19.61 -0.24
N GLY A 67 -21.19 -18.81 -0.44
CA GLY A 67 -19.91 -19.38 -0.88
C GLY A 67 -18.75 -18.42 -1.07
N ILE A 68 -18.99 -17.17 -1.48
CA ILE A 68 -17.90 -16.21 -1.74
C ILE A 68 -17.88 -15.03 -0.76
N ASP A 69 -19.04 -14.59 -0.26
CA ASP A 69 -19.15 -13.37 0.56
C ASP A 69 -18.91 -13.62 2.06
N GLN A 70 -18.85 -14.88 2.48
CA GLN A 70 -18.65 -15.26 3.87
C GLN A 70 -17.50 -16.26 3.99
N PHE A 71 -16.68 -16.08 5.02
CA PHE A 71 -15.66 -17.05 5.38
C PHE A 71 -16.30 -18.14 6.25
N PRO A 72 -16.28 -19.42 5.86
CA PRO A 72 -16.96 -20.50 6.58
C PRO A 72 -16.24 -20.91 7.89
N GLY A 73 -15.11 -20.28 8.21
CA GLY A 73 -14.20 -20.70 9.28
C GLY A 73 -13.02 -21.51 8.76
N LEU A 74 -12.08 -21.81 9.65
CA LEU A 74 -10.89 -22.59 9.33
C LEU A 74 -11.26 -24.01 8.90
N SER A 75 -10.75 -24.44 7.75
CA SER A 75 -10.98 -25.80 7.25
C SER A 75 -9.90 -26.80 7.67
N ALA A 76 -8.70 -26.30 7.97
CA ALA A 76 -7.56 -27.05 8.47
C ALA A 76 -6.89 -26.30 9.64
N PRO A 77 -6.12 -27.01 10.50
CA PRO A 77 -5.35 -26.36 11.56
C PRO A 77 -4.36 -25.33 11.00
N VAL A 78 -4.23 -24.20 11.69
CA VAL A 78 -3.24 -23.16 11.40
C VAL A 78 -2.38 -22.92 12.64
N GLU A 79 -1.07 -22.84 12.44
CA GLU A 79 -0.10 -22.58 13.48
C GLU A 79 0.48 -21.17 13.34
N ILE A 80 0.50 -20.42 14.44
CA ILE A 80 1.16 -19.11 14.53
C ILE A 80 2.34 -19.24 15.50
N LEU A 81 3.55 -19.09 14.98
CA LEU A 81 4.79 -19.07 15.75
C LEU A 81 5.32 -17.65 15.84
N ILE A 82 5.40 -17.11 17.06
CA ILE A 82 5.99 -15.81 17.31
C ILE A 82 7.47 -16.00 17.66
N ASP A 83 8.36 -15.39 16.88
CA ASP A 83 9.79 -15.44 17.16
C ASP A 83 10.22 -14.50 18.32
N ASP A 84 11.51 -14.52 18.65
CA ASP A 84 12.10 -13.73 19.73
C ASP A 84 12.01 -12.21 19.50
N ARG A 85 11.74 -11.78 18.26
CA ARG A 85 11.55 -10.37 17.87
C ARG A 85 10.08 -9.98 17.80
N GLY A 86 9.16 -10.89 18.12
CA GLY A 86 7.72 -10.66 18.02
C GLY A 86 7.20 -10.71 16.59
N ILE A 87 7.93 -11.32 15.65
CA ILE A 87 7.48 -11.47 14.26
C ILE A 87 6.67 -12.76 14.16
N PRO A 88 5.42 -12.69 13.66
CA PRO A 88 4.60 -13.88 13.46
C PRO A 88 4.99 -14.63 12.18
N HIS A 89 5.20 -15.94 12.32
CA HIS A 89 5.36 -16.90 11.24
C HIS A 89 4.10 -17.79 11.22
N ILE A 90 3.36 -17.77 10.11
CA ILE A 90 2.04 -18.41 10.02
C ILE A 90 2.12 -19.57 9.04
N TYR A 91 1.73 -20.76 9.49
CA TYR A 91 1.78 -22.01 8.72
C TYR A 91 0.40 -22.63 8.63
N GLY A 92 -0.02 -23.00 7.42
CA GLY A 92 -1.28 -23.68 7.17
C GLY A 92 -1.27 -24.37 5.80
N GLU A 93 -2.27 -25.22 5.56
CA GLU A 93 -2.32 -26.06 4.34
C GLU A 93 -2.90 -25.32 3.13
N ILE A 94 -3.79 -24.35 3.36
CA ILE A 94 -4.49 -23.61 2.30
C ILE A 94 -4.45 -22.10 2.52
N ASP A 95 -4.43 -21.35 1.41
CA ASP A 95 -4.32 -19.88 1.46
C ASP A 95 -5.41 -19.20 2.32
N PRO A 96 -6.72 -19.52 2.20
CA PRO A 96 -7.74 -18.81 2.97
C PRO A 96 -7.54 -18.92 4.49
N ASP A 97 -7.17 -20.10 4.98
CA ASP A 97 -6.93 -20.35 6.40
C ASP A 97 -5.70 -19.58 6.91
N VAL A 98 -4.62 -19.55 6.10
CA VAL A 98 -3.42 -18.74 6.41
C VAL A 98 -3.73 -17.25 6.41
N LEU A 99 -4.55 -16.77 5.46
CA LEU A 99 -4.92 -15.36 5.37
C LEU A 99 -5.85 -14.95 6.52
N TYR A 100 -6.78 -15.81 6.94
CA TYR A 100 -7.57 -15.62 8.15
C TYR A 100 -6.67 -15.42 9.37
N ALA A 101 -5.73 -16.34 9.60
CA ALA A 101 -4.80 -16.24 10.73
C ALA A 101 -3.91 -15.00 10.63
N SER A 102 -3.52 -14.59 9.42
CA SER A 102 -2.78 -13.35 9.19
C SER A 102 -3.58 -12.11 9.57
N GLY A 103 -4.87 -12.05 9.21
CA GLY A 103 -5.76 -10.97 9.63
C GLY A 103 -5.94 -10.91 11.15
N TYR A 104 -6.19 -12.06 11.76
CA TYR A 104 -6.34 -12.21 13.21
C TYR A 104 -5.08 -11.76 13.97
N GLN A 105 -3.90 -12.21 13.54
CA GLN A 105 -2.63 -11.83 14.16
C GLN A 105 -2.31 -10.35 13.94
N MET A 106 -2.61 -9.80 12.75
CA MET A 106 -2.42 -8.38 12.50
C MET A 106 -3.29 -7.51 13.40
N ALA A 107 -4.56 -7.89 13.59
CA ALA A 107 -5.45 -7.24 14.54
C ALA A 107 -4.93 -7.38 15.97
N THR A 108 -4.40 -8.55 16.35
CA THR A 108 -3.79 -8.75 17.67
C THR A 108 -2.68 -7.74 17.96
N ASP A 109 -1.81 -7.48 16.98
CA ASP A 109 -0.64 -6.62 17.17
C ASP A 109 -0.89 -5.13 16.89
N ARG A 110 -1.80 -4.80 15.96
CA ARG A 110 -1.89 -3.46 15.34
C ARG A 110 -3.30 -2.88 15.27
N LEU A 111 -4.27 -3.40 16.04
CA LEU A 111 -5.68 -3.00 15.90
C LEU A 111 -5.91 -1.49 15.92
N PHE A 112 -5.28 -0.77 16.87
CA PHE A 112 -5.46 0.69 16.96
C PHE A 112 -4.85 1.45 15.79
N GLN A 113 -3.68 1.01 15.31
CA GLN A 113 -3.06 1.59 14.10
C GLN A 113 -3.96 1.36 12.87
N MET A 114 -4.50 0.15 12.73
CA MET A 114 -5.42 -0.21 11.67
C MET A 114 -6.69 0.67 11.73
N ASP A 115 -7.29 0.83 12.91
CA ASP A 115 -8.49 1.66 13.10
C ASP A 115 -8.23 3.13 12.76
N LEU A 116 -7.09 3.69 13.17
CA LEU A 116 -6.72 5.06 12.84
C LEU A 116 -6.58 5.26 11.33
N MET A 117 -5.98 4.31 10.61
CA MET A 117 -5.88 4.35 9.16
C MET A 117 -7.25 4.26 8.48
N ARG A 118 -8.14 3.39 8.99
CA ARG A 118 -9.52 3.30 8.53
C ARG A 118 -10.24 4.63 8.70
N ARG A 119 -10.20 5.22 9.91
CA ARG A 119 -10.78 6.53 10.20
C ARG A 119 -10.23 7.62 9.30
N ARG A 120 -8.93 7.60 8.99
CA ARG A 120 -8.31 8.53 8.04
C ARG A 120 -8.85 8.38 6.63
N ALA A 121 -9.01 7.15 6.14
CA ALA A 121 -9.56 6.89 4.83
C ALA A 121 -11.03 7.33 4.71
N LEU A 122 -11.80 7.21 5.81
CA LEU A 122 -13.22 7.58 5.86
C LEU A 122 -13.48 9.04 6.24
N GLY A 123 -12.46 9.79 6.66
CA GLY A 123 -12.61 11.14 7.19
C GLY A 123 -13.42 11.16 8.50
N ARG A 124 -12.96 10.36 9.47
CA ARG A 124 -13.52 10.17 10.82
C ARG A 124 -12.45 10.26 11.92
N GLN A 125 -11.28 10.85 11.66
CA GLN A 125 -10.21 10.95 12.66
C GLN A 125 -10.55 11.93 13.78
N ALA A 126 -11.25 13.02 13.44
CA ALA A 126 -11.63 14.06 14.39
C ALA A 126 -12.58 13.54 15.48
N GLU A 127 -13.26 12.41 15.26
CA GLU A 127 -14.11 11.75 16.26
C GLU A 127 -13.32 11.33 17.50
N ILE A 128 -12.07 10.91 17.33
CA ILE A 128 -11.24 10.35 18.43
C ILE A 128 -10.01 11.19 18.76
N LEU A 129 -9.51 12.00 17.80
CA LEU A 129 -8.33 12.86 18.00
C LEU A 129 -8.67 14.35 18.15
N GLY A 130 -9.94 14.73 18.00
CA GLY A 130 -10.43 16.08 18.25
C GLY A 130 -10.53 16.99 17.01
N PRO A 131 -10.98 18.25 17.22
CA PRO A 131 -11.45 19.13 16.15
C PRO A 131 -10.36 19.61 15.18
N ASP A 132 -9.09 19.57 15.57
CA ASP A 132 -7.98 20.01 14.73
C ASP A 132 -7.84 19.17 13.44
N LEU A 133 -8.40 17.96 13.42
CA LEU A 133 -8.38 17.09 12.25
C LEU A 133 -9.61 17.21 11.34
N VAL A 134 -10.58 18.07 11.66
CA VAL A 134 -11.80 18.24 10.84
C VAL A 134 -11.45 18.63 9.41
N GLY A 135 -10.44 19.49 9.20
CA GLY A 135 -10.01 19.87 7.86
C GLY A 135 -9.45 18.69 7.06
N GLN A 136 -8.73 17.77 7.71
CA GLN A 136 -8.24 16.56 7.05
C GLN A 136 -9.38 15.60 6.73
N ASP A 137 -10.33 15.44 7.64
CA ASP A 137 -11.51 14.60 7.43
C ASP A 137 -12.37 15.09 6.28
N GLN A 138 -12.53 16.41 6.12
CA GLN A 138 -13.19 17.01 4.96
C GLN A 138 -12.49 16.64 3.66
N VAL A 139 -11.16 16.73 3.60
CA VAL A 139 -10.39 16.35 2.41
C VAL A 139 -10.58 14.86 2.09
N SER A 140 -10.49 13.97 3.07
CA SER A 140 -10.75 12.53 2.86
C SER A 140 -12.16 12.27 2.32
N ARG A 141 -13.17 12.99 2.83
CA ARG A 141 -14.56 12.88 2.35
C ARG A 141 -14.76 13.43 0.94
N VAL A 142 -14.00 14.46 0.54
CA VAL A 142 -14.02 14.98 -0.84
C VAL A 142 -13.50 13.94 -1.83
N PHE A 143 -12.45 13.18 -1.48
CA PHE A 143 -11.96 12.11 -2.33
C PHE A 143 -12.87 10.87 -2.38
N ASP A 144 -13.74 10.71 -1.37
CA ASP A 144 -14.71 9.62 -1.28
C ASP A 144 -14.06 8.23 -1.49
N LEU A 145 -13.00 7.99 -0.72
CA LEU A 145 -12.18 6.78 -0.84
C LEU A 145 -12.96 5.51 -0.55
N HIS A 146 -14.02 5.59 0.27
CA HIS A 146 -14.91 4.48 0.56
C HIS A 146 -15.65 3.99 -0.70
N ARG A 147 -16.23 4.90 -1.50
CA ARG A 147 -16.88 4.53 -2.76
C ARG A 147 -15.90 3.86 -3.73
N TRP A 148 -14.69 4.39 -3.83
CA TRP A 148 -13.64 3.79 -4.67
C TRP A 148 -13.13 2.45 -4.13
N GLY A 149 -13.13 2.27 -2.81
CA GLY A 149 -12.87 1.00 -2.14
C GLY A 149 -13.91 -0.05 -2.52
N ALA A 150 -15.20 0.28 -2.40
CA ALA A 150 -16.30 -0.61 -2.78
C ALA A 150 -16.25 -1.01 -4.27
N ALA A 151 -16.01 -0.06 -5.17
CA ALA A 151 -15.85 -0.36 -6.61
C ALA A 151 -14.64 -1.27 -6.89
N ASN A 152 -13.56 -1.12 -6.13
CA ASN A 152 -12.39 -1.99 -6.24
C ASN A 152 -12.69 -3.42 -5.79
N VAL A 153 -13.43 -3.59 -4.69
CA VAL A 153 -13.84 -4.90 -4.17
C VAL A 153 -14.74 -5.61 -5.18
N GLU A 154 -15.70 -4.88 -5.77
CA GLU A 154 -16.59 -5.40 -6.81
C GLU A 154 -15.80 -5.95 -8.00
N ARG A 155 -14.85 -5.14 -8.49
CA ARG A 155 -13.98 -5.54 -9.59
C ARG A 155 -13.06 -6.71 -9.22
N LEU A 156 -12.52 -6.74 -7.99
CA LEU A 156 -11.70 -7.87 -7.54
C LEU A 156 -12.52 -9.16 -7.57
N ARG A 157 -13.78 -9.12 -7.12
CA ARG A 157 -14.67 -10.28 -7.14
C ARG A 157 -14.91 -10.81 -8.54
N SER A 158 -15.04 -9.95 -9.56
CA SER A 158 -15.23 -10.38 -10.94
C SER A 158 -13.95 -10.84 -11.62
N ASP A 159 -12.85 -10.13 -11.40
CA ASP A 159 -11.61 -10.29 -12.16
C ASP A 159 -10.72 -11.39 -11.57
N ASP A 160 -10.71 -11.55 -10.23
CA ASP A 160 -9.96 -12.57 -9.51
C ASP A 160 -10.74 -13.07 -8.26
N PRO A 161 -11.67 -14.02 -8.46
CA PRO A 161 -12.47 -14.60 -7.38
C PRO A 161 -11.65 -15.31 -6.28
N GLU A 162 -10.46 -15.83 -6.62
CA GLU A 162 -9.55 -16.48 -5.65
C GLU A 162 -8.94 -15.44 -4.71
N ALA A 163 -8.44 -14.32 -5.26
CA ALA A 163 -7.95 -13.21 -4.45
C ALA A 163 -9.05 -12.57 -3.62
N TYR A 164 -10.27 -12.47 -4.16
CA TYR A 164 -11.43 -12.03 -3.40
C TYR A 164 -11.68 -12.93 -2.18
N ARG A 165 -11.70 -14.26 -2.35
CA ARG A 165 -11.88 -15.21 -1.23
C ARG A 165 -10.80 -15.08 -0.16
N ARG A 166 -9.53 -14.91 -0.56
CA ARG A 166 -8.43 -14.64 0.37
C ARG A 166 -8.63 -13.36 1.17
N LEU A 167 -9.13 -12.30 0.52
CA LEU A 167 -9.44 -11.04 1.19
C LEU A 167 -10.61 -11.18 2.18
N VAL A 168 -11.66 -11.91 1.81
CA VAL A 168 -12.78 -12.23 2.70
C VAL A 168 -12.30 -12.98 3.95
N ALA A 169 -11.47 -14.01 3.77
CA ALA A 169 -10.90 -14.77 4.88
C ALA A 169 -10.04 -13.89 5.81
N TRP A 170 -9.17 -13.05 5.23
CA TRP A 170 -8.36 -12.11 6.00
C TRP A 170 -9.20 -11.15 6.84
N LEU A 171 -10.27 -10.59 6.24
CA LEU A 171 -11.15 -9.67 6.95
C LEU A 171 -11.94 -10.37 8.08
N ALA A 172 -12.34 -11.63 7.88
CA ALA A 172 -12.99 -12.42 8.91
C ALA A 172 -12.08 -12.57 10.14
N GLY A 173 -10.80 -12.89 9.96
CA GLY A 173 -9.85 -12.97 11.08
C GLY A 173 -9.68 -11.66 11.84
N VAL A 174 -9.65 -10.52 11.13
CA VAL A 174 -9.64 -9.19 11.77
C VAL A 174 -10.91 -8.96 12.60
N ASN A 175 -12.07 -9.28 12.04
CA ASN A 175 -13.36 -9.07 12.70
C ASN A 175 -13.58 -9.98 13.90
N ASP A 176 -13.08 -11.22 13.87
CA ASP A 176 -13.14 -12.14 15.02
C ASP A 176 -12.32 -11.58 16.19
N ARG A 177 -11.11 -11.08 15.91
CA ARG A 177 -10.31 -10.41 16.96
C ARG A 177 -10.99 -9.15 17.52
N ILE A 178 -11.66 -8.38 16.67
CA ILE A 178 -12.47 -7.22 17.11
C ILE A 178 -13.63 -7.68 17.99
N ALA A 179 -14.29 -8.78 17.64
CA ALA A 179 -15.39 -9.33 18.42
C ALA A 179 -14.94 -9.77 19.81
N GLU A 180 -13.82 -10.48 19.93
CA GLU A 180 -13.22 -10.86 21.23
C GLU A 180 -12.92 -9.64 22.11
N VAL A 181 -12.35 -8.58 21.53
CA VAL A 181 -12.06 -7.32 22.24
C VAL A 181 -13.35 -6.67 22.74
N ASN A 182 -14.37 -6.58 21.88
CA ASN A 182 -15.65 -5.97 22.21
C ASN A 182 -16.45 -6.80 23.24
N ALA A 183 -16.28 -8.13 23.24
CA ALA A 183 -16.84 -9.03 24.23
C ALA A 183 -16.11 -8.98 25.59
N GLY A 184 -14.92 -8.37 25.64
CA GLY A 184 -14.07 -8.32 26.84
C GLY A 184 -13.37 -9.64 27.15
N GLU A 185 -13.30 -10.56 26.19
CA GLU A 185 -12.59 -11.83 26.31
C GLU A 185 -11.08 -11.64 26.30
N VAL A 186 -10.62 -10.58 25.63
CA VAL A 186 -9.23 -10.17 25.55
C VAL A 186 -9.07 -8.70 25.91
N PRO A 187 -7.90 -8.27 26.44
CA PRO A 187 -7.70 -6.89 26.84
C PRO A 187 -7.87 -5.91 25.67
N LEU A 188 -8.44 -4.75 25.96
CA LEU A 188 -8.53 -3.65 25.00
C LEU A 188 -7.12 -3.22 24.56
N PRO A 189 -6.81 -3.24 23.24
CA PRO A 189 -5.49 -2.85 22.77
C PRO A 189 -5.16 -1.39 23.09
N TYR A 190 -3.85 -1.10 23.16
CA TYR A 190 -3.34 0.24 23.42
C TYR A 190 -3.91 1.28 22.45
N GLY A 191 -4.20 2.49 22.95
CA GLY A 191 -4.70 3.63 22.18
C GLY A 191 -6.20 3.83 22.31
N PHE A 192 -6.99 2.76 22.37
CA PHE A 192 -8.45 2.84 22.45
C PHE A 192 -8.95 3.45 23.76
N ALA A 193 -8.30 3.12 24.88
CA ALA A 193 -8.64 3.68 26.19
C ALA A 193 -8.29 5.18 26.29
N GLU A 194 -7.16 5.59 25.70
CA GLU A 194 -6.69 6.97 25.67
C GLU A 194 -7.58 7.89 24.83
N THR A 195 -8.24 7.33 23.81
CA THR A 195 -9.14 8.06 22.92
C THR A 195 -10.62 7.83 23.22
N ASP A 196 -10.95 7.17 24.34
CA ASP A 196 -12.33 6.84 24.76
C ASP A 196 -13.16 6.24 23.61
N SER A 197 -12.58 5.24 22.93
CA SER A 197 -13.14 4.66 21.72
C SER A 197 -13.06 3.14 21.73
N MET A 198 -13.87 2.47 20.91
CA MET A 198 -13.87 1.01 20.73
C MET A 198 -13.69 0.65 19.26
N PRO A 199 -13.08 -0.51 18.96
CA PRO A 199 -12.97 -0.99 17.59
C PRO A 199 -14.34 -1.34 17.00
N GLU A 200 -14.63 -0.83 15.81
CA GLU A 200 -15.86 -1.16 15.08
C GLU A 200 -15.57 -2.28 14.06
N PRO A 201 -16.51 -3.20 13.77
CA PRO A 201 -16.33 -4.20 12.71
C PRO A 201 -15.95 -3.57 11.37
N TRP A 202 -15.10 -4.25 10.60
CA TRP A 202 -14.61 -3.78 9.32
C TRP A 202 -15.40 -4.39 8.17
N THR A 203 -15.56 -3.59 7.12
CA THR A 203 -16.08 -4.07 5.82
C THR A 203 -14.96 -4.17 4.77
N LEU A 204 -15.19 -4.96 3.71
CA LEU A 204 -14.25 -5.08 2.58
C LEU A 204 -14.00 -3.73 1.89
N ALA A 205 -15.05 -2.90 1.81
CA ALA A 205 -14.97 -1.57 1.21
C ALA A 205 -14.04 -0.66 2.02
N GLU A 206 -14.12 -0.71 3.36
CA GLU A 206 -13.24 0.04 4.26
C GLU A 206 -11.79 -0.42 4.20
N HIS A 207 -11.55 -1.74 4.15
CA HIS A 207 -10.21 -2.29 3.90
C HIS A 207 -9.64 -1.71 2.59
N SER A 208 -10.41 -1.78 1.50
CA SER A 208 -9.96 -1.27 0.20
C SER A 208 -9.81 0.25 0.16
N ALA A 209 -10.56 0.98 0.99
CA ALA A 209 -10.41 2.43 1.14
C ALA A 209 -9.05 2.81 1.74
N ILE A 210 -8.49 1.99 2.64
CA ILE A 210 -7.13 2.20 3.16
C ILE A 210 -6.09 2.06 2.05
N ALA A 211 -6.23 1.06 1.19
CA ALA A 211 -5.36 0.93 0.02
C ALA A 211 -5.44 2.17 -0.89
N LYS A 212 -6.65 2.72 -1.11
CA LYS A 212 -6.83 3.98 -1.85
C LYS A 212 -6.18 5.18 -1.17
N LEU A 213 -6.27 5.28 0.16
CA LEU A 213 -5.60 6.33 0.93
C LEU A 213 -4.08 6.27 0.73
N LEU A 214 -3.49 5.07 0.79
CA LEU A 214 -2.06 4.86 0.59
C LEU A 214 -1.64 5.23 -0.84
N MET A 215 -2.42 4.83 -1.84
CA MET A 215 -2.15 5.19 -3.23
C MET A 215 -2.24 6.71 -3.46
N LEU A 216 -3.24 7.37 -2.86
CA LEU A 216 -3.37 8.83 -2.91
C LEU A 216 -2.16 9.51 -2.26
N GLY A 217 -1.71 9.04 -1.09
CA GLY A 217 -0.53 9.59 -0.42
C GLY A 217 0.77 9.40 -1.19
N ASN A 218 0.87 8.35 -2.02
CA ASN A 218 2.01 8.12 -2.91
C ASN A 218 1.91 8.88 -4.24
N SER A 219 0.72 9.40 -4.56
CA SER A 219 0.51 10.21 -5.76
C SER A 219 1.07 11.62 -5.52
N ASN A 220 2.30 11.86 -5.97
CA ASN A 220 2.96 13.17 -5.86
C ASN A 220 2.56 14.15 -6.98
N SER A 221 1.42 13.95 -7.64
CA SER A 221 1.02 14.72 -8.81
C SER A 221 0.12 15.90 -8.44
N LEU A 222 -0.79 15.75 -7.48
CA LEU A 222 -1.83 16.74 -7.22
C LEU A 222 -1.25 18.10 -6.79
N GLU A 223 -0.34 18.13 -5.82
CA GLU A 223 0.28 19.37 -5.36
C GLU A 223 1.11 20.03 -6.47
N ARG A 224 1.76 19.20 -7.30
CA ARG A 224 2.57 19.67 -8.43
C ARG A 224 1.70 20.27 -9.53
N GLU A 225 0.56 19.66 -9.83
CA GLU A 225 -0.41 20.15 -10.80
C GLU A 225 -1.11 21.43 -10.33
N ILE A 226 -1.49 21.50 -9.05
CA ILE A 226 -2.04 22.72 -8.45
C ILE A 226 -1.01 23.84 -8.50
N LEU A 227 0.24 23.58 -8.10
CA LEU A 227 1.30 24.57 -8.15
C LEU A 227 1.57 25.03 -9.59
N ALA A 228 1.66 24.10 -10.53
CA ALA A 228 1.81 24.40 -11.96
C ALA A 228 0.69 25.31 -12.46
N THR A 229 -0.56 25.00 -12.12
CA THR A 229 -1.73 25.80 -12.48
C THR A 229 -1.68 27.21 -11.87
N ILE A 230 -1.32 27.32 -10.59
CA ILE A 230 -1.18 28.61 -9.89
C ILE A 230 -0.07 29.45 -10.53
N VAL A 231 1.09 28.87 -10.82
CA VAL A 231 2.22 29.57 -11.43
C VAL A 231 1.88 30.00 -12.85
N GLN A 232 1.27 29.12 -13.65
CA GLN A 232 0.84 29.43 -15.00
C GLN A 232 -0.17 30.59 -15.03
N ARG A 233 -1.15 30.58 -14.10
CA ARG A 233 -2.22 31.59 -14.05
C ARG A 233 -1.74 32.95 -13.55
N ASN A 234 -0.86 32.97 -12.54
CA ASN A 234 -0.47 34.22 -11.86
C ASN A 234 0.87 34.77 -12.35
N PHE A 235 1.75 33.92 -12.90
CA PHE A 235 3.11 34.29 -13.32
C PHE A 235 3.44 33.72 -14.72
N PRO A 236 2.68 34.07 -15.76
CA PRO A 236 2.82 33.47 -17.10
C PRO A 236 4.21 33.69 -17.72
N GLU A 237 4.87 34.83 -17.45
CA GLU A 237 6.24 35.06 -17.93
C GLU A 237 7.27 34.16 -17.25
N ALA A 238 7.11 33.89 -15.95
CA ALA A 238 8.00 32.98 -15.23
C ALA A 238 7.75 31.54 -15.67
N TRP A 239 6.48 31.14 -15.83
CA TRP A 239 6.10 29.83 -16.36
C TRP A 239 6.74 29.56 -17.73
N GLY A 240 6.72 30.54 -18.64
CA GLY A 240 7.33 30.41 -19.96
C GLY A 240 8.86 30.24 -19.96
N ARG A 241 9.53 30.52 -18.83
CA ARG A 241 10.98 30.32 -18.64
C ARG A 241 11.31 29.01 -17.92
N ILE A 242 10.32 28.34 -17.31
CA ILE A 242 10.53 27.05 -16.65
C ILE A 242 10.54 25.96 -17.72
N GLU A 243 11.73 25.41 -17.96
CA GLU A 243 11.89 24.18 -18.73
C GLU A 243 11.56 22.99 -17.85
N LEU A 244 10.28 22.61 -17.84
CA LEU A 244 9.91 21.32 -17.25
C LEU A 244 10.55 20.22 -18.11
N ALA A 245 11.31 19.33 -17.46
CA ALA A 245 11.74 18.09 -18.08
C ALA A 245 10.48 17.32 -18.49
N ARG A 246 10.10 17.44 -19.76
CA ARG A 246 8.99 16.67 -20.31
C ARG A 246 9.48 15.24 -20.49
N PRO A 247 8.68 14.24 -20.12
CA PRO A 247 9.00 12.85 -20.42
C PRO A 247 9.28 12.72 -21.92
N ALA A 248 10.29 11.91 -22.26
CA ALA A 248 10.76 11.76 -23.65
C ALA A 248 9.68 11.23 -24.61
N PHE A 249 8.58 10.70 -24.04
CA PHE A 249 7.40 10.22 -24.70
C PHE A 249 6.17 10.83 -24.02
N ASN A 250 5.09 11.05 -24.78
CA ASN A 250 3.82 11.55 -24.24
C ASN A 250 3.25 10.52 -23.25
N VAL A 251 3.38 10.78 -21.96
CA VAL A 251 2.56 10.13 -20.93
C VAL A 251 1.42 11.07 -20.60
N SER A 252 0.27 10.82 -21.22
CA SER A 252 -0.98 11.47 -20.85
C SER A 252 -1.89 10.43 -20.23
N THR A 253 -2.50 10.79 -19.11
CA THR A 253 -3.61 10.03 -18.52
C THR A 253 -4.94 10.36 -19.20
N MET A 254 -5.02 11.46 -19.97
CA MET A 254 -6.21 11.83 -20.74
C MET A 254 -6.30 11.01 -22.04
N PRO A 255 -7.54 10.67 -22.48
CA PRO A 255 -7.79 10.08 -23.80
C PRO A 255 -7.14 10.90 -24.93
N PRO A 256 -6.66 10.25 -26.01
CA PRO A 256 -5.95 10.93 -27.10
C PRO A 256 -6.72 12.08 -27.76
N ASP A 257 -8.05 12.00 -27.74
CA ASP A 257 -8.99 12.97 -28.30
C ASP A 257 -9.25 14.18 -27.38
N GLU A 258 -8.95 14.07 -26.09
CA GLU A 258 -9.06 15.16 -25.11
C GLU A 258 -7.71 15.87 -24.87
N LEU A 259 -6.65 15.41 -25.53
CA LEU A 259 -5.34 16.03 -25.45
C LEU A 259 -5.35 17.44 -26.05
N PRO A 260 -4.95 18.48 -25.30
CA PRO A 260 -4.77 19.79 -25.89
C PRO A 260 -3.69 19.72 -26.99
N ALA A 261 -3.92 20.47 -28.08
CA ALA A 261 -3.01 20.48 -29.23
C ALA A 261 -1.55 20.66 -28.78
N PRO A 262 -0.61 19.86 -29.29
CA PRO A 262 0.78 19.88 -28.83
C PRO A 262 1.34 21.29 -29.02
N ALA A 263 1.72 21.92 -27.91
CA ALA A 263 2.43 23.20 -27.98
C ALA A 263 3.74 22.98 -28.76
N PRO A 264 4.11 23.91 -29.67
CA PRO A 264 5.29 23.75 -30.51
C PRO A 264 6.54 23.50 -29.66
N PHE A 265 7.28 22.44 -30.01
CA PHE A 265 8.54 22.07 -29.36
C PHE A 265 9.58 23.18 -29.56
N ARG A 266 9.90 23.91 -28.50
CA ARG A 266 11.10 24.76 -28.45
C ARG A 266 12.18 23.98 -27.72
N SER A 267 13.05 23.32 -28.48
CA SER A 267 14.31 22.79 -27.94
C SER A 267 15.11 23.95 -27.35
N SER A 268 15.22 24.00 -26.03
CA SER A 268 16.13 24.87 -25.30
C SER A 268 17.54 24.31 -25.17
N LEU A 269 17.77 23.07 -25.60
CA LEU A 269 19.11 22.56 -25.83
C LEU A 269 19.72 23.43 -26.91
N ARG A 270 20.44 24.46 -26.49
CA ARG A 270 21.43 25.15 -27.30
C ARG A 270 22.35 24.04 -27.76
N GLN A 271 22.15 23.55 -28.99
CA GLN A 271 23.12 22.67 -29.62
C GLN A 271 24.45 23.41 -29.47
N PRO A 272 25.44 22.87 -28.73
CA PRO A 272 26.76 23.47 -28.75
C PRO A 272 27.16 23.51 -30.22
N ALA A 273 27.54 24.70 -30.71
CA ALA A 273 28.03 24.83 -32.07
C ALA A 273 29.10 23.75 -32.28
N PRO A 274 29.04 22.97 -33.38
CA PRO A 274 30.04 21.95 -33.61
C PRO A 274 31.42 22.60 -33.51
N ALA A 275 32.30 22.03 -32.68
CA ALA A 275 33.65 22.54 -32.52
C ALA A 275 34.29 22.66 -33.92
N PRO A 276 34.94 23.79 -34.26
CA PRO A 276 35.58 23.93 -35.55
C PRO A 276 36.58 22.79 -35.71
N ILE A 277 36.44 22.04 -36.81
CA ILE A 277 37.36 20.97 -37.17
C ILE A 277 38.77 21.60 -37.19
N PRO A 278 39.74 21.13 -36.40
CA PRO A 278 41.09 21.65 -36.45
C PRO A 278 41.63 21.46 -37.87
N ALA A 279 42.18 22.53 -38.44
CA ALA A 279 42.78 22.46 -39.78
C ALA A 279 43.86 21.36 -39.80
N PRO A 280 43.95 20.57 -40.88
CA PRO A 280 45.01 19.58 -41.02
C PRO A 280 46.38 20.27 -40.89
N PRO A 281 47.38 19.59 -40.29
CA PRO A 281 48.70 20.17 -40.12
C PRO A 281 49.24 20.65 -41.47
N GLN A 282 49.68 21.90 -41.51
CA GLN A 282 50.32 22.49 -42.68
C GLN A 282 51.50 21.58 -43.05
N GLY A 283 51.49 21.04 -44.28
CA GLY A 283 52.61 20.26 -44.81
C GLY A 283 53.90 21.09 -44.79
N PRO A 284 55.07 20.43 -44.84
CA PRO A 284 56.35 21.14 -44.82
C PRO A 284 56.42 22.14 -45.98
N PRO A 285 57.07 23.31 -45.80
CA PRO A 285 57.12 24.34 -46.82
C PRO A 285 57.75 23.79 -48.10
N GLU A 286 57.01 23.83 -49.21
CA GLU A 286 57.50 23.52 -50.55
C GLU A 286 58.42 24.65 -51.03
N GLY A 287 59.66 24.31 -51.37
CA GLY A 287 60.56 25.20 -52.11
C GLY A 287 62.03 25.09 -51.73
N LEU A 288 62.74 24.17 -52.40
CA LEU A 288 63.80 24.57 -53.32
C LEU A 288 63.24 24.39 -54.73
#